data_AF-A0A5D3BYW9-F1
#
_entry.id   AF-A0A5D3BYW9-F1
#
_cell.length_a   1.000
_cell.length_b   1.000
_cell.length_c   1.000
_cell.angle_alpha   90.00
_cell.angle_beta   90.00
_cell.angle_gamma   90.00
#
_symmetry.space_group_name_H-M   'P 1'
#
loop_
_entity.id
_entity.type
_entity.pdbx_description
1 polymer ?
#
loop_
_entity_poly.entity_id
_entity_poly.type
_entity_poly.pdbx_seq_one_letter_code
_entity_poly.pdbx_strand_id
1 'polypeptide(L)'
;MEKSAIKSAIQHLSQLLNLKPQSEEDPHTNSTHNDDDTVTTNIAIPILPFISLCNSLIRVLDKIGPTMGVLRQEIHQNIQRFEMGEELRDLIEILKKEGSEGTARSGSSCSRAFLWLIR
;
A
#
# COMPACT_ATOMS: atom_id res chain seq x y z
N MET A 1 -23.34 20.17 -11.51
CA MET A 1 -22.76 20.57 -10.21
C MET A 1 -21.71 19.57 -9.70
N GLU A 2 -21.86 18.27 -9.96
CA GLU A 2 -21.01 17.19 -9.38
C GLU A 2 -19.59 17.07 -9.97
N LYS A 3 -19.38 17.42 -11.25
CA LYS A 3 -18.04 17.36 -11.89
C LYS A 3 -16.98 18.21 -11.18
N SER A 4 -17.40 19.26 -10.47
CA SER A 4 -16.50 20.13 -9.70
C SER A 4 -16.07 19.53 -8.37
N ALA A 5 -16.91 18.68 -7.75
CA ALA A 5 -16.61 18.05 -6.47
C ALA A 5 -15.53 16.98 -6.62
N ILE A 6 -15.63 16.17 -7.67
CA ILE A 6 -14.61 15.16 -8.00
C ILE A 6 -13.26 15.83 -8.29
N LYS A 7 -13.26 16.90 -9.10
CA LYS A 7 -12.04 17.66 -9.41
C LYS A 7 -11.43 18.30 -8.15
N SER A 8 -12.27 18.81 -7.23
CA SER A 8 -11.84 19.37 -5.95
C SER A 8 -11.26 18.31 -5.01
N ALA A 9 -11.87 17.11 -4.96
CA ALA A 9 -11.38 16.00 -4.15
C ALA A 9 -10.02 15.50 -4.66
N ILE A 10 -9.87 15.37 -5.98
CA ILE A 10 -8.59 15.03 -6.60
C ILE A 10 -7.54 16.08 -6.25
N GLN A 11 -7.86 17.37 -6.37
CA GLN A 11 -6.92 18.44 -6.07
C GLN A 11 -6.50 18.47 -4.59
N HIS A 12 -7.43 18.24 -3.67
CA HIS A 12 -7.13 18.11 -2.24
C HIS A 12 -6.20 16.92 -1.96
N LEU A 13 -6.48 15.77 -2.57
CA LEU A 13 -5.63 14.59 -2.46
C LEU A 13 -4.24 14.82 -3.06
N SER A 14 -4.14 15.52 -4.19
CA SER A 14 -2.86 15.89 -4.80
C SER A 14 -2.02 16.83 -3.93
N GLN A 15 -2.65 17.74 -3.18
CA GLN A 15 -1.96 18.61 -2.22
C GLN A 15 -1.46 17.83 -0.99
N LEU A 16 -2.24 16.87 -0.50
CA LEU A 16 -1.84 15.96 0.58
C LEU A 16 -0.65 15.06 0.19
N LEU A 17 -0.55 14.70 -1.09
CA LEU A 17 0.51 13.83 -1.63
C LEU A 17 1.71 14.59 -2.22
N ASN A 18 1.69 15.92 -2.21
CA ASN A 18 2.78 16.81 -2.68
C ASN A 18 3.34 16.47 -4.08
N LEU A 19 2.49 16.03 -5.01
CA LEU A 19 2.87 15.74 -6.39
C LEU A 19 2.92 17.05 -7.20
N LYS A 20 4.08 17.71 -7.22
CA LYS A 20 4.37 18.77 -8.21
C LYS A 20 5.13 18.15 -9.38
N PRO A 21 4.60 18.14 -10.62
CA PRO A 21 5.42 17.93 -11.80
C PRO A 21 6.21 19.22 -12.04
N GLN A 22 7.54 19.14 -11.93
CA GLN A 22 8.45 20.24 -12.24
C GLN A 22 8.86 20.11 -13.70
N SER A 23 8.49 21.11 -14.51
CA SER A 23 8.87 21.28 -15.90
C SER A 23 10.35 21.65 -16.04
N GLU A 24 11.00 21.09 -17.05
CA GLU A 24 12.41 21.21 -17.46
C GLU A 24 12.84 22.63 -17.88
N GLU A 25 14.14 22.94 -17.77
CA GLU A 25 15.01 23.65 -18.77
C GLU A 25 16.49 23.78 -18.23
N ASP A 26 17.38 22.85 -18.68
CA ASP A 26 18.83 22.86 -19.08
C ASP A 26 19.90 23.89 -18.57
N PRO A 27 21.26 23.70 -18.77
CA PRO A 27 22.07 22.52 -19.17
C PRO A 27 23.47 22.29 -18.46
N HIS A 28 24.07 21.11 -18.71
CA HIS A 28 25.51 20.71 -18.66
C HIS A 28 26.16 20.20 -17.34
N THR A 29 26.39 18.87 -17.22
CA THR A 29 27.73 18.21 -17.36
C THR A 29 27.69 16.70 -17.00
N ASN A 30 27.83 15.88 -18.04
CA ASN A 30 28.57 14.61 -18.18
C ASN A 30 28.79 13.71 -16.94
N SER A 31 28.14 12.53 -16.89
CA SER A 31 28.81 11.21 -16.84
C SER A 31 27.81 10.04 -16.68
N THR A 32 27.80 9.15 -17.68
CA THR A 32 27.73 7.68 -17.60
C THR A 32 26.68 6.97 -16.71
N HIS A 33 25.64 6.46 -17.39
CA HIS A 33 25.07 5.10 -17.30
C HIS A 33 24.51 4.59 -15.94
N ASN A 34 23.18 4.61 -15.81
CA ASN A 34 22.31 3.42 -15.73
C ASN A 34 20.85 3.87 -15.69
N ASP A 35 20.07 3.42 -16.67
CA ASP A 35 18.62 3.60 -16.73
C ASP A 35 17.95 2.84 -15.57
N ASP A 36 17.50 3.57 -14.56
CA ASP A 36 16.24 3.29 -13.85
C ASP A 36 15.86 4.58 -13.12
N ASP A 37 15.40 5.57 -13.89
CA ASP A 37 14.76 6.76 -13.35
C ASP A 37 13.36 6.37 -12.88
N THR A 38 13.30 5.45 -11.90
CA THR A 38 12.09 5.20 -11.13
C THR A 38 11.85 6.47 -10.33
N VAL A 39 11.02 7.36 -10.89
CA VAL A 39 10.37 8.45 -10.17
C VAL A 39 9.91 7.85 -8.86
N THR A 40 10.68 8.11 -7.79
CA THR A 40 10.36 7.61 -6.47
C THR A 40 9.26 8.51 -5.96
N THR A 41 8.05 8.26 -6.46
CA THR A 41 6.85 8.85 -5.88
C THR A 41 6.81 8.35 -4.44
N ASN A 42 7.13 9.23 -3.49
CA ASN A 42 6.98 8.99 -2.06
C ASN A 42 5.48 8.95 -1.72
N ILE A 43 4.80 7.94 -2.25
CA ILE A 43 3.40 7.63 -1.94
C ILE A 43 3.46 6.83 -0.66
N ALA A 44 3.22 7.50 0.46
CA ALA A 44 2.91 6.82 1.70
C ALA A 44 1.50 6.22 1.57
N ILE A 45 1.38 4.91 1.73
CA ILE A 45 0.10 4.21 1.73
C ILE A 45 -0.20 3.83 3.17
N PRO A 46 -1.08 4.57 3.86
CA PRO A 46 -1.43 4.25 5.23
C PRO A 46 -2.03 2.85 5.29
N ILE A 47 -1.54 2.04 6.23
CA ILE A 47 -1.97 0.64 6.34
C ILE A 47 -3.36 0.49 6.98
N LEU A 48 -3.76 1.45 7.81
CA LEU A 48 -5.02 1.39 8.56
C LEU A 48 -6.27 1.38 7.66
N PRO A 49 -6.39 2.22 6.61
CA PRO A 49 -7.47 2.11 5.62
C PRO A 49 -7.56 0.72 4.97
N PHE A 50 -6.42 0.12 4.62
CA PHE A 50 -6.37 -1.21 4.01
C PHE A 50 -6.88 -2.29 4.98
N ILE A 51 -6.41 -2.28 6.24
CA ILE A 51 -6.89 -3.19 7.28
C ILE A 51 -8.39 -2.99 7.54
N SER A 52 -8.88 -1.75 7.55
CA SER A 52 -10.30 -1.45 7.72
C SER A 52 -11.17 -2.06 6.61
N LEU A 53 -10.68 -2.02 5.37
CA LEU A 53 -11.33 -2.67 4.23
C LEU A 53 -11.36 -4.19 4.39
N CYS A 54 -10.24 -4.82 4.75
CA CYS A 54 -10.17 -6.27 4.99
C CYS A 54 -11.12 -6.70 6.13
N ASN A 55 -11.24 -5.91 7.20
CA ASN A 55 -12.20 -6.13 8.28
C ASN A 55 -13.66 -6.00 7.82
N SER A 56 -13.94 -5.12 6.86
CA SER A 56 -15.28 -5.03 6.26
C SER A 56 -15.64 -6.26 5.45
N LEU A 57 -14.66 -6.87 4.74
CA LEU A 57 -14.86 -8.15 4.05
C LEU A 57 -15.23 -9.26 5.01
N ILE A 58 -14.59 -9.34 6.19
CA ILE A 58 -14.95 -10.32 7.23
C ILE A 58 -16.42 -10.20 7.63
N ARG A 59 -16.94 -8.97 7.79
CA ARG A 59 -18.37 -8.77 8.10
C ARG A 59 -19.30 -9.28 6.99
N VAL A 60 -18.87 -9.15 5.72
CA VAL A 60 -19.60 -9.73 4.59
C VAL A 60 -19.57 -11.26 4.67
N LEU A 61 -18.41 -11.86 4.95
CA LEU A 61 -18.29 -13.31 5.13
C LEU A 61 -19.14 -13.83 6.29
N ASP A 62 -19.24 -13.08 7.38
CA ASP A 62 -20.11 -13.41 8.52
C ASP A 62 -21.60 -13.47 8.13
N LYS A 63 -22.01 -12.72 7.10
CA LYS A 63 -23.38 -12.78 6.56
C LYS A 63 -23.61 -13.96 5.62
N ILE A 64 -22.57 -14.47 4.96
CA ILE A 64 -22.65 -15.68 4.15
C ILE A 64 -22.78 -16.91 5.05
N GLY A 65 -22.03 -16.92 6.16
CA GLY A 65 -22.15 -17.91 7.23
C GLY A 65 -20.98 -18.91 7.31
N PRO A 66 -21.15 -20.04 8.03
CA PRO A 66 -20.06 -20.92 8.44
C PRO A 66 -19.24 -21.54 7.31
N THR A 67 -19.80 -21.65 6.11
CA THR A 67 -19.11 -22.16 4.91
C THR A 67 -17.89 -21.31 4.54
N MET A 68 -17.87 -20.03 4.90
CA MET A 68 -16.74 -19.12 4.68
C MET A 68 -15.75 -19.08 5.86
N GLY A 69 -15.91 -19.96 6.86
CA GLY A 69 -15.11 -19.94 8.08
C GLY A 69 -13.60 -20.06 7.84
N VAL A 70 -13.18 -20.87 6.86
CA VAL A 70 -11.77 -21.02 6.49
C VAL A 70 -11.22 -19.72 5.90
N LEU A 71 -11.91 -19.13 4.91
CA LEU A 71 -11.48 -17.88 4.29
C LEU A 71 -11.42 -16.74 5.32
N ARG A 72 -12.44 -16.65 6.19
CA ARG A 72 -12.48 -15.68 7.28
C ARG A 72 -11.25 -15.80 8.19
N GLN A 73 -10.88 -17.04 8.54
CA GLN A 73 -9.71 -17.30 9.37
C GLN A 73 -8.40 -16.92 8.67
N GLU A 74 -8.28 -17.20 7.38
CA GLU A 74 -7.10 -16.80 6.61
C GLU A 74 -6.98 -15.27 6.49
N ILE A 75 -8.08 -14.54 6.29
CA ILE A 75 -8.07 -13.07 6.28
C ILE A 75 -7.59 -12.55 7.64
N HIS A 76 -8.14 -13.05 8.76
CA HIS A 76 -7.72 -12.62 10.10
C HIS A 76 -6.21 -12.84 10.33
N GLN A 77 -5.68 -14.01 9.99
CA GLN A 77 -4.27 -14.31 10.17
C GLN A 77 -3.38 -13.38 9.33
N ASN A 78 -3.80 -13.04 8.11
CA ASN A 78 -3.05 -12.13 7.26
C ASN A 78 -3.13 -10.68 7.73
N ILE A 79 -4.26 -10.22 8.27
CA ILE A 79 -4.38 -8.90 8.91
C ILE A 79 -3.43 -8.79 10.12
N GLN A 80 -3.41 -9.80 11.00
CA GLN A 80 -2.58 -9.79 12.21
C GLN A 80 -1.08 -9.63 11.93
N ARG A 81 -0.60 -10.12 10.78
CA ARG A 81 0.81 -9.95 10.37
C ARG A 81 1.20 -8.48 10.22
N PHE A 82 0.25 -7.59 9.92
CA PHE A 82 0.49 -6.14 9.85
C PHE A 82 0.36 -5.43 11.20
N GLU A 83 -0.41 -5.99 12.14
CA GLU A 83 -0.63 -5.39 13.47
C GLU A 83 0.53 -5.69 14.43
N MET A 84 1.33 -6.72 14.17
CA MET A 84 2.50 -7.10 14.98
C MET A 84 3.73 -6.20 14.76
N GLY A 85 3.68 -5.26 13.81
CA GLY A 85 4.73 -4.26 13.58
C GLY A 85 4.29 -2.88 14.06
N GLU A 86 4.40 -2.59 15.36
CA GLU A 86 3.94 -1.33 15.98
C GLU A 86 4.54 -0.05 15.36
N GLU A 87 5.64 -0.15 14.62
CA GLU A 87 6.43 1.01 14.19
C GLU A 87 6.16 1.49 12.75
N LEU A 88 5.49 0.69 11.91
CA LEU A 88 5.42 0.96 10.48
C LEU A 88 3.99 1.21 10.01
N ARG A 89 3.62 2.49 9.90
CA ARG A 89 2.28 2.93 9.43
C ARG A 89 2.14 2.93 7.90
N ASP A 90 3.26 2.88 7.19
CA ASP A 90 3.30 2.91 5.73
C ASP A 90 3.58 1.50 5.17
N LEU A 91 2.64 1.00 4.38
CA LEU A 91 2.76 -0.27 3.70
C LEU A 91 4.00 -0.33 2.81
N ILE A 92 4.35 0.76 2.13
CA ILE A 92 5.52 0.79 1.23
C ILE A 92 6.81 0.60 2.01
N GLU A 93 6.93 1.19 3.19
CA GLU A 93 8.10 1.06 4.05
C GLU A 93 8.26 -0.37 4.56
N ILE A 94 7.17 -1.03 4.96
CA ILE A 94 7.18 -2.44 5.37
C ILE A 94 7.70 -3.33 4.24
N LEU A 95 7.15 -3.16 3.03
CA LEU A 95 7.51 -4.00 1.89
C LEU A 95 8.96 -3.76 1.45
N LYS A 96 9.42 -2.51 1.46
CA LYS A 96 10.82 -2.16 1.19
C LYS A 96 11.76 -2.77 2.23
N LYS A 97 11.41 -2.66 3.52
CA LYS A 97 12.20 -3.24 4.63
C LYS A 97 12.36 -4.75 4.46
N GLU A 98 11.26 -5.48 4.30
CA GLU A 98 11.33 -6.94 4.11
C GLU A 98 12.05 -7.36 2.82
N GLY A 99 11.97 -6.53 1.77
CA GLY A 99 12.77 -6.70 0.55
C GLY A 99 14.26 -6.56 0.82
N SER A 100 14.65 -5.53 1.58
CA SER A 100 16.05 -5.26 1.93
C SER A 100 16.64 -6.29 2.90
N GLU A 101 15.84 -6.80 3.84
CA GLU A 101 16.24 -7.83 4.81
C GLU A 101 16.20 -9.25 4.22
N GLY A 102 15.67 -9.42 3.01
CA GLY A 102 15.48 -10.72 2.37
C GLY A 102 14.39 -11.59 3.03
N THR A 103 13.59 -11.02 3.92
CA THR A 103 12.55 -11.72 4.69
C THR A 103 11.19 -11.73 3.98
N ALA A 104 11.02 -11.00 2.87
CA ALA A 104 9.76 -10.88 2.12
C ALA A 104 9.14 -12.20 1.63
N ARG A 105 9.92 -13.29 1.55
CA ARG A 105 9.43 -14.62 1.14
C ARG A 105 9.11 -15.54 2.32
N SER A 106 9.41 -15.11 3.55
CA SER A 106 9.12 -15.87 4.76
C SER A 106 7.63 -16.13 4.91
N GLY A 107 7.26 -17.28 5.50
CA GLY A 107 5.87 -17.65 5.75
C GLY A 107 5.13 -16.68 6.69
N SER A 108 5.87 -15.93 7.51
CA SER A 108 5.32 -14.92 8.42
C SER A 108 5.44 -13.48 7.90
N SER A 109 5.91 -13.27 6.67
CA SER A 109 6.15 -11.92 6.12
C SER A 109 4.86 -11.14 5.84
N CYS A 110 4.93 -9.83 6.04
CA CYS A 110 3.91 -8.88 5.66
C CYS A 110 3.72 -8.83 4.14
N SER A 111 4.80 -9.01 3.37
CA SER A 111 4.77 -9.04 1.90
C SER A 111 3.92 -10.20 1.38
N ARG A 112 4.07 -11.41 1.94
CA ARG A 112 3.19 -12.53 1.59
C ARG A 112 1.75 -12.29 2.03
N ALA A 113 1.56 -11.73 3.22
CA ALA A 113 0.23 -11.41 3.72
C ALA A 113 -0.49 -10.42 2.81
N PHE A 114 0.22 -9.40 2.34
CA PHE A 114 -0.29 -8.41 1.40
C PHE A 114 -0.71 -9.06 0.10
N LEU A 115 0.20 -9.84 -0.51
CA LEU A 115 -0.08 -10.56 -1.75
C LEU A 115 -1.25 -11.54 -1.63
N TRP A 116 -1.48 -12.11 -0.45
CA TRP A 116 -2.62 -12.97 -0.21
C TRP A 116 -3.92 -12.17 -0.12
N LEU A 117 -3.92 -11.03 0.59
CA LEU A 117 -5.12 -10.20 0.79
C LEU A 117 -5.58 -9.45 -0.47
N ILE A 118 -4.69 -9.18 -1.43
CA ILE A 118 -5.06 -8.54 -2.70
C ILE A 118 -5.67 -9.51 -3.73
N ARG A 119 -5.58 -10.83 -3.48
CA ARG A 119 -6.17 -11.87 -4.34
C ARG A 119 -7.64 -12.05 -4.01
#